data_AF-A0A8E0M8A8-F1
#
_entry.id   AF-A0A8E0M8A8-F1
#
_cell.length_a   1.000
_cell.length_b   1.000
_cell.length_c   1.000
_cell.angle_alpha   90.00
_cell.angle_beta   90.00
_cell.angle_gamma   90.00
#
_symmetry.space_group_name_H-M   'P 1'
#
loop_
_entity.id
_entity.type
_entity.pdbx_description
1 polymer ?
#
loop_
_entity_poly.entity_id
_entity_poly.type
_entity_poly.pdbx_seq_one_letter_code
_entity_poly.pdbx_strand_id
1 'polypeptide(L)'
;VIDLHKQRWRCHNCYHTVSAKTPLVQPNHTIAAHMTERIMKLAHERLPVKTIARIIGISASSVQRIIDQNLKLRPARRLPTRLCFDEFRSTHGMMSFMGLMEHPYEK
;
A
#
# COMPACT_ATOMS: atom_id res chain seq x y z
N VAL A 1 -2.70 11.24 10.63
CA VAL A 1 -3.65 10.36 11.33
C VAL A 1 -4.87 11.20 11.65
N ILE A 2 -6.08 10.76 11.30
CA ILE A 2 -7.28 11.57 11.54
C ILE A 2 -7.83 11.20 12.92
N ASP A 3 -7.93 12.19 13.80
CA ASP A 3 -8.64 12.06 15.07
C ASP A 3 -10.13 12.35 14.83
N LEU A 4 -10.92 11.29 14.78
CA LEU A 4 -12.38 11.36 14.60
C LEU A 4 -13.05 11.03 15.92
N HIS A 5 -13.77 12.00 16.48
CA HIS A 5 -14.64 11.77 17.62
C HIS A 5 -15.90 11.00 17.17
N LYS A 6 -15.75 9.68 17.04
CA LYS A 6 -16.84 8.79 16.60
C LYS A 6 -17.78 8.50 17.77
N GLN A 7 -19.04 8.89 17.63
CA GLN A 7 -20.07 8.54 18.59
C GLN A 7 -20.24 7.01 18.65
N ARG A 8 -20.29 6.48 19.87
CA ARG A 8 -20.50 5.06 20.18
C ARG A 8 -21.77 4.92 21.00
N TRP A 9 -22.71 4.12 20.52
CA TRP A 9 -23.92 3.76 21.24
C TRP A 9 -23.81 2.33 21.75
N ARG A 10 -24.12 2.12 23.02
CA ARG A 10 -24.22 0.80 23.62
C ARG A 10 -25.68 0.48 23.88
N CYS A 11 -26.18 -0.62 23.32
CA CYS A 11 -27.52 -1.10 23.63
C CYS A 11 -27.57 -1.61 25.07
N HIS A 12 -28.53 -1.14 25.87
CA HIS A 12 -28.69 -1.58 27.26
C HIS A 12 -29.25 -3.01 27.36
N ASN A 13 -30.01 -3.47 26.37
CA ASN A 13 -30.68 -4.77 26.41
C ASN A 13 -29.79 -5.94 25.97
N CYS A 14 -28.94 -5.73 24.95
CA CYS A 14 -28.06 -6.77 24.41
C CYS A 14 -26.56 -6.48 24.57
N TYR A 15 -26.21 -5.37 25.23
CA TYR A 15 -24.82 -4.90 25.44
C TYR A 15 -23.97 -4.69 24.18
N HIS A 16 -24.55 -4.81 22.98
CA HIS A 16 -23.86 -4.58 21.72
C HIS A 16 -23.51 -3.10 21.53
N THR A 17 -22.31 -2.82 21.01
CA THR A 17 -21.83 -1.46 20.75
C THR A 17 -21.81 -1.17 19.26
N VAL A 18 -22.42 -0.06 18.85
CA VAL A 18 -22.44 0.41 17.46
C VAL A 18 -21.73 1.75 17.40
N SER A 19 -20.87 1.94 16.40
CA SER A 19 -20.16 3.21 16.16
C SER A 19 -20.74 3.92 14.93
N ALA A 20 -20.77 5.25 14.95
CA ALA A 20 -21.14 6.05 13.79
C ALA A 20 -20.22 5.74 12.60
N LYS A 21 -20.83 5.51 11.42
CA LYS A 21 -20.11 5.27 10.16
C LYS A 21 -19.88 6.63 9.48
N THR A 22 -18.71 6.80 8.88
CA THR A 22 -18.35 7.99 8.08
C THR A 22 -17.75 7.53 6.75
N PRO A 23 -18.04 8.20 5.63
CA PRO A 23 -17.39 7.90 4.36
C PRO A 23 -15.89 8.29 4.34
N LEU A 24 -15.42 9.07 5.31
CA LEU A 24 -14.04 9.56 5.34
C LEU A 24 -13.02 8.45 5.64
N VAL A 25 -13.37 7.51 6.52
CA VAL A 25 -12.48 6.42 6.93
C VAL A 25 -13.25 5.11 6.95
N GLN A 26 -12.58 4.02 6.59
CA GLN A 26 -13.17 2.68 6.73
C GLN A 26 -13.38 2.32 8.22
N PRO A 27 -14.34 1.43 8.54
CA PRO A 27 -14.50 0.91 9.89
C PRO A 27 -13.17 0.36 10.41
N ASN A 28 -12.82 0.67 11.67
CA ASN A 28 -11.57 0.27 12.32
C ASN A 28 -10.26 0.83 11.69
N HIS A 29 -10.36 1.83 10.81
CA HIS A 29 -9.20 2.54 10.27
C HIS A 29 -9.13 3.99 10.79
N THR A 30 -7.90 4.51 10.87
CA THR A 30 -7.57 5.90 11.27
C THR A 30 -7.01 6.75 10.12
N ILE A 31 -6.83 6.14 8.95
CA ILE A 31 -6.30 6.76 7.74
C ILE A 31 -7.43 6.79 6.71
N ALA A 32 -7.66 7.97 6.12
CA ALA A 32 -8.72 8.14 5.12
C ALA A 32 -8.38 7.45 3.80
N ALA A 33 -9.42 7.00 3.09
CA ALA A 33 -9.26 6.26 1.84
C ALA A 33 -8.49 7.06 0.78
N HIS A 34 -8.75 8.37 0.68
CA HIS A 34 -8.04 9.26 -0.26
C HIS A 34 -6.54 9.37 0.04
N MET A 35 -6.12 9.22 1.31
CA MET A 35 -4.70 9.23 1.69
C MET A 35 -4.01 7.97 1.18
N THR A 36 -4.68 6.81 1.27
CA THR A 36 -4.17 5.55 0.70
C THR A 36 -3.94 5.67 -0.80
N GLU A 37 -4.91 6.24 -1.53
CA GLU A 37 -4.77 6.47 -2.97
C GLU A 37 -3.59 7.40 -3.29
N ARG A 38 -3.44 8.49 -2.54
CA ARG A 38 -2.32 9.43 -2.71
C ARG A 38 -0.97 8.77 -2.41
N ILE A 39 -0.87 7.93 -1.37
CA ILE A 39 0.33 7.15 -1.07
C ILE A 39 0.69 6.25 -2.26
N MET A 40 -0.28 5.54 -2.84
CA MET A 40 -0.05 4.65 -3.97
C MET A 40 0.39 5.41 -5.23
N LYS A 41 -0.18 6.60 -5.49
CA LYS A 41 0.25 7.48 -6.59
C LYS A 41 1.71 7.91 -6.44
N LEU A 42 2.08 8.42 -5.26
CA LEU A 42 3.46 8.84 -4.97
C LEU A 42 4.45 7.66 -5.00
N ALA A 43 4.02 6.47 -4.59
CA ALA A 43 4.83 5.25 -4.69
C ALA A 43 5.03 4.84 -6.16
N HIS A 44 4.02 5.03 -7.01
CA HIS A 44 4.13 4.76 -8.45
C HIS A 44 5.10 5.73 -9.15
N GLU A 45 5.20 6.97 -8.66
CA GLU A 45 6.22 7.96 -9.07
C GLU A 45 7.63 7.64 -8.53
N ARG A 46 7.83 6.47 -7.91
CA ARG A 46 9.11 5.97 -7.37
C ARG A 46 9.73 6.87 -6.29
N LEU A 47 8.90 7.62 -5.56
CA LEU A 47 9.38 8.43 -4.44
C LEU A 47 9.81 7.55 -3.26
N PRO A 48 10.88 7.90 -2.52
CA PRO A 48 11.28 7.17 -1.32
C PRO A 48 10.18 7.20 -0.25
N VAL A 49 10.01 6.08 0.46
CA VAL A 49 9.01 5.94 1.54
C VAL A 49 9.09 7.05 2.58
N LYS A 50 10.31 7.48 2.94
CA LYS A 50 10.54 8.60 3.87
C LYS A 50 10.02 9.94 3.33
N THR A 51 10.16 10.17 2.02
CA THR A 51 9.65 11.37 1.36
C THR A 51 8.12 11.35 1.32
N ILE A 52 7.53 10.21 0.97
CA ILE A 52 6.07 10.03 0.99
C ILE A 52 5.52 10.26 2.40
N ALA A 53 6.17 9.70 3.42
CA ALA A 53 5.81 9.89 4.83
C ALA A 53 5.76 11.37 5.23
N ARG A 54 6.76 12.15 4.80
CA ARG A 54 6.81 13.61 5.02
C ARG A 54 5.70 14.35 4.28
N ILE A 55 5.39 13.98 3.03
CA ILE A 55 4.32 14.62 2.23
C ILE A 55 2.94 14.35 2.84
N ILE A 56 2.71 13.11 3.31
CA ILE A 56 1.41 12.65 3.81
C ILE A 56 1.22 12.98 5.30
N GLY A 57 2.30 13.18 6.05
CA GLY A 57 2.24 13.47 7.49
C GLY A 57 1.92 12.23 8.34
N ILE A 58 2.44 11.06 7.97
CA ILE A 58 2.34 9.81 8.74
C ILE A 58 3.71 9.15 8.86
N SER A 59 3.86 8.15 9.74
CA SER A 59 5.14 7.45 9.88
C SER A 59 5.53 6.69 8.62
N ALA A 60 6.83 6.58 8.35
CA ALA A 60 7.36 5.76 7.25
C ALA A 60 6.91 4.29 7.34
N SER A 61 6.82 3.75 8.55
CA SER A 61 6.29 2.40 8.80
C SER A 61 4.82 2.25 8.37
N SER A 62 4.01 3.30 8.59
CA SER A 62 2.60 3.31 8.16
C SER A 62 2.49 3.37 6.64
N VAL A 63 3.33 4.17 5.98
CA VAL A 63 3.40 4.22 4.51
C VAL A 63 3.78 2.85 3.95
N GLN A 64 4.85 2.23 4.46
CA GLN A 64 5.31 0.91 4.00
C GLN A 64 4.19 -0.13 4.13
N ARG A 65 3.55 -0.23 5.30
CA ARG A 65 2.43 -1.16 5.51
C ARG A 65 1.28 -0.94 4.54
N ILE A 66 0.95 0.31 4.23
CA ILE A 66 -0.10 0.63 3.26
C ILE A 66 0.30 0.16 1.86
N ILE A 67 1.53 0.42 1.44
CA ILE A 67 2.04 -0.04 0.14
C ILE A 67 1.96 -1.56 0.06
N ASP A 68 2.48 -2.27 1.07
CA ASP A 68 2.51 -3.74 1.10
C ASP A 68 1.12 -4.36 1.05
N GLN A 69 0.14 -3.79 1.78
CA GLN A 69 -1.25 -4.25 1.78
C GLN A 69 -1.96 -4.04 0.43
N ASN A 70 -1.54 -3.04 -0.35
CA ASN A 70 -2.16 -2.71 -1.63
C ASN A 70 -1.39 -3.26 -2.83
N LEU A 71 -0.15 -3.72 -2.64
CA LEU A 71 0.66 -4.35 -3.67
C LEU A 71 0.14 -5.76 -3.96
N LYS A 72 -0.64 -5.91 -5.02
CA LYS A 72 -1.07 -7.22 -5.50
C LYS A 72 0.00 -7.82 -6.41
N LEU A 73 0.97 -8.52 -5.82
CA LEU A 73 1.89 -9.36 -6.59
C LEU A 73 1.08 -10.47 -7.26
N ARG A 74 0.99 -10.41 -8.58
CA ARG A 74 0.36 -11.48 -9.38
C ARG A 74 1.48 -12.36 -9.93
N PRO A 75 1.73 -13.54 -9.34
CA PRO A 75 2.71 -14.46 -9.92
C PRO A 75 2.26 -14.85 -11.33
N ALA A 76 3.20 -14.85 -12.27
CA ALA A 76 2.94 -15.34 -13.61
C ALA A 76 2.58 -16.84 -13.51
N ARG A 77 1.45 -17.24 -14.11
CA ARG A 77 1.02 -18.66 -14.12
C ARG A 77 1.87 -19.54 -15.03
N ARG A 78 2.58 -18.93 -15.98
CA ARG A 78 3.45 -19.58 -16.96
C ARG A 78 4.71 -18.74 -17.13
N LEU A 79 5.83 -19.41 -17.33
CA LEU A 79 7.09 -18.77 -17.66
C LEU A 79 6.97 -18.16 -19.09
N PRO A 80 7.40 -16.90 -19.31
CA PRO A 80 7.43 -16.34 -20.65
C PRO A 80 8.43 -17.09 -21.54
N THR A 81 8.20 -17.06 -22.86
CA THR A 81 9.05 -17.72 -23.85
C THR A 81 10.49 -17.20 -23.84
N ARG A 82 10.66 -15.93 -23.47
CA ARG A 82 11.97 -15.26 -23.35
C ARG A 82 12.02 -14.54 -22.01
N LEU A 83 13.07 -14.81 -21.25
CA LEU A 83 13.34 -14.20 -19.96
C LEU A 83 14.77 -13.66 -20.00
N CYS A 84 14.93 -12.37 -19.75
CA CYS A 84 16.24 -11.73 -19.67
C CYS A 84 16.55 -11.45 -18.20
N PHE A 85 17.77 -11.77 -17.78
CA PHE A 85 18.28 -11.41 -16.45
C PHE A 85 19.28 -10.28 -16.60
N ASP A 86 19.14 -9.27 -15.76
CA ASP A 86 20.12 -8.19 -15.63
C ASP A 86 20.68 -8.17 -14.20
N GLU A 87 21.97 -7.84 -14.09
CA GLU A 87 22.69 -7.77 -12.82
C GLU A 87 22.91 -6.31 -12.43
N PHE A 88 22.49 -5.96 -11.22
CA PHE A 88 22.78 -4.65 -10.65
C PHE A 88 23.38 -4.77 -9.26
N ARG A 89 24.25 -3.82 -8.92
CA ARG A 89 24.84 -3.70 -7.59
C ARG A 89 23.86 -2.97 -6.67
N SER A 90 23.36 -3.65 -5.65
CA SER A 90 22.51 -3.05 -4.63
C SER A 90 23.34 -2.41 -3.50
N THR A 91 22.66 -1.71 -2.60
CA THR A 91 23.29 -1.10 -1.43
C THR A 91 24.03 -2.15 -0.60
N HIS A 92 25.12 -1.74 0.06
CA HIS A 92 26.00 -2.62 0.84
C HIS A 92 26.80 -3.67 0.03
N GLY A 93 26.95 -3.45 -1.27
CA GLY A 93 27.84 -4.27 -2.10
C GLY A 93 27.28 -5.64 -2.46
N MET A 94 26.00 -5.90 -2.15
CA MET A 94 25.29 -7.10 -2.57
C MET A 94 24.97 -7.03 -4.07
N MET A 95 25.12 -8.16 -4.77
CA MET A 95 24.67 -8.29 -6.15
C MET A 95 23.19 -8.71 -6.16
N SER A 96 22.42 -8.15 -7.08
CA SER A 96 20.98 -8.40 -7.17
C SER A 96 20.60 -8.59 -8.63
N PHE A 97 19.70 -9.54 -8.89
CA PHE A 97 19.27 -9.89 -10.24
C PHE A 97 17.83 -9.41 -10.46
N MET A 98 17.58 -8.72 -11.57
CA MET A 98 16.23 -8.40 -12.04
C MET A 98 15.90 -9.22 -13.28
N GLY A 99 14.77 -9.92 -13.25
CA GLY A 99 14.23 -10.62 -14.42
C GLY A 99 13.25 -9.72 -15.17
N LEU A 100 13.55 -9.40 -16.43
CA LEU A 100 12.62 -8.73 -17.33
C LEU A 100 11.89 -9.78 -18.17
N MET A 101 10.57 -9.82 -18.03
CA MET A 101 9.71 -10.67 -18.84
C MET A 101 9.28 -9.90 -20.09
N GLU A 102 9.60 -10.43 -21.27
CA GLU A 102 9.04 -9.92 -22.51
C GLU A 102 7.60 -10.45 -22.63
N HIS A 103 6.62 -9.56 -22.51
CA HIS A 103 5.25 -9.90 -22.89
C HIS A 103 5.19 -9.87 -24.43
N PRO A 104 4.83 -10.97 -25.11
CA PRO A 104 4.59 -10.90 -26.55
C PRO A 104 3.48 -9.88 -26.79
N TYR A 105 3.75 -8.92 -27.68
CA TYR A 105 2.77 -7.98 -28.18
C TYR A 105 1.48 -8.73 -28.54
N GLU A 106 0.37 -8.36 -27.90
CA GLU A 106 -0.97 -8.78 -28.34
C GLU A 106 -1.17 -8.18 -29.74
N LYS A 107 -1.26 -9.07 -30.74
CA LYS A 107 -1.79 -8.74 -32.07
C LYS A 107 -3.29 -8.95 -32.06
#